data_AF-A0A843JD35-F1
#
_entry.id   AF-A0A843JD35-F1
#
_cell.length_a   1.000
_cell.length_b   1.000
_cell.length_c   1.000
_cell.angle_alpha   90.00
_cell.angle_beta   90.00
_cell.angle_gamma   90.00
#
_symmetry.space_group_name_H-M   'P 1'
#
loop_
_entity.id
_entity.type
_entity.pdbx_description
1 polymer ?
#
loop_
_entity_poly.entity_id
_entity_poly.type
_entity_poly.pdbx_seq_one_letter_code
_entity_poly.pdbx_strand_id
1 'polypeptide(L)'
;MGSRWQVEKKNDPYYKRAKSEEYRSRASFKLKQLDKKYKIIKEGDTVVDLGAAPGGWSQVALEKVGEEGIVVGVDLNRIKPFHEPNYYGIRGDFTKDIVQEKIMELTN
;
A
#
# COMPACT_ATOMS: atom_id res chain seq x y z
N MET A 1 -13.22 -20.48 19.45
CA MET A 1 -13.54 -20.78 18.04
C MET A 1 -13.47 -19.47 17.25
N GLY A 2 -12.57 -19.36 16.26
CA GLY A 2 -12.45 -18.14 15.45
C GLY A 2 -13.70 -17.91 14.59
N SER A 3 -14.05 -16.65 14.31
CA SER A 3 -15.23 -16.35 13.49
C SER A 3 -15.07 -16.94 12.07
N ARG A 4 -16.17 -17.33 11.43
CA ARG A 4 -16.18 -17.98 10.10
C ARG A 4 -15.31 -17.25 9.05
N TRP A 5 -15.28 -15.92 9.14
CA TRP A 5 -14.42 -15.02 8.35
C TRP A 5 -12.92 -15.26 8.52
N GLN A 6 -12.45 -15.59 9.72
CA GLN A 6 -11.04 -15.89 9.98
C GLN A 6 -10.63 -17.25 9.38
N VAL A 7 -11.55 -18.22 9.38
CA VAL A 7 -11.33 -19.56 8.82
C VAL A 7 -11.31 -19.53 7.29
N GLU A 8 -12.26 -18.84 6.66
CA GLU A 8 -12.30 -18.64 5.20
C GLU A 8 -11.05 -17.91 4.70
N LYS A 9 -10.58 -16.88 5.42
CA LYS A 9 -9.37 -16.12 5.07
C LYS A 9 -8.11 -16.99 5.06
N LYS A 10 -8.02 -18.02 5.93
CA LYS A 10 -6.86 -18.92 5.99
C LYS A 10 -6.81 -19.90 4.81
N ASN A 11 -7.95 -20.20 4.19
CA ASN A 11 -8.06 -21.07 3.03
C ASN A 11 -8.03 -20.33 1.69
N ASP A 12 -8.05 -19.00 1.70
CA ASP A 12 -7.93 -18.19 0.48
C ASP A 12 -6.55 -18.40 -0.20
N PRO A 13 -6.52 -18.89 -1.46
CA PRO A 13 -5.28 -19.05 -2.22
C PRO A 13 -4.48 -17.77 -2.35
N TYR A 14 -5.13 -16.61 -2.48
CA TYR A 14 -4.44 -15.32 -2.59
C TYR A 14 -3.85 -14.86 -1.26
N TYR A 15 -4.45 -15.24 -0.13
CA TYR A 15 -3.85 -14.98 1.18
C TYR A 15 -2.57 -15.82 1.36
N LYS A 16 -2.63 -17.12 1.03
CA LYS A 16 -1.45 -18.01 1.06
C LYS A 16 -0.36 -17.52 0.12
N ARG A 17 -0.75 -17.15 -1.11
CA ARG A 17 0.17 -16.60 -2.12
C ARG A 17 0.79 -15.28 -1.68
N ALA A 18 0.01 -14.37 -1.09
CA ALA A 18 0.56 -13.13 -0.55
C ALA A 18 1.62 -13.42 0.52
N LYS A 19 1.36 -14.38 1.41
CA LYS A 19 2.35 -14.78 2.42
C LYS A 19 3.61 -15.41 1.81
N SER A 20 3.48 -16.27 0.80
CA SER A 20 4.64 -16.91 0.15
C SER A 20 5.46 -15.93 -0.69
N GLU A 21 4.82 -14.93 -1.29
CA GLU A 21 5.47 -13.85 -2.05
C GLU A 21 5.77 -12.61 -1.19
N GLU A 22 5.71 -12.74 0.15
CA GLU A 22 6.01 -11.67 1.12
C GLU A 22 5.23 -10.36 0.94
N TYR A 23 4.04 -10.44 0.33
CA TYR A 23 3.08 -9.34 0.28
C TYR A 23 2.33 -9.17 1.59
N ARG A 24 2.17 -7.91 2.01
CA ARG A 24 1.45 -7.55 3.25
C ARG A 24 -0.04 -7.83 3.20
N SER A 25 -0.63 -7.93 2.00
CA SER A 25 -2.05 -8.21 1.81
C SER A 25 -2.31 -8.90 0.47
N ARG A 26 -3.37 -9.72 0.40
CA ARG A 26 -3.89 -10.25 -0.87
C ARG A 26 -4.33 -9.15 -1.85
N ALA A 27 -4.59 -7.94 -1.36
CA ALA A 27 -4.97 -6.79 -2.19
C ALA A 27 -3.85 -6.36 -3.14
N SER A 28 -2.58 -6.65 -2.83
CA SER A 28 -1.43 -6.37 -3.70
C SER A 28 -1.63 -6.93 -5.11
N PHE A 29 -2.19 -8.13 -5.23
CA PHE A 29 -2.46 -8.74 -6.54
C PHE A 29 -3.44 -7.94 -7.40
N LYS A 30 -4.39 -7.22 -6.78
CA LYS A 30 -5.34 -6.38 -7.53
C LYS A 30 -4.61 -5.24 -8.23
N LEU A 31 -3.75 -4.51 -7.50
CA LEU A 31 -2.97 -3.42 -8.09
C LEU A 31 -1.96 -3.95 -9.10
N LYS A 32 -1.26 -5.06 -8.82
CA LYS A 32 -0.35 -5.70 -9.79
C LYS A 32 -1.05 -6.06 -11.09
N GLN A 33 -2.28 -6.59 -11.03
CA GLN A 33 -3.08 -6.94 -12.21
C GLN A 33 -3.54 -5.70 -12.98
N LEU A 34 -4.03 -4.67 -12.27
CA LEU A 34 -4.44 -3.41 -12.87
C LEU A 34 -3.25 -2.73 -13.56
N ASP A 35 -2.13 -2.59 -12.87
CA ASP A 35 -0.93 -1.96 -13.43
C ASP A 35 -0.36 -2.76 -14.61
N LYS A 36 -0.35 -4.10 -14.56
CA LYS A 36 0.06 -4.93 -15.70
C LYS A 36 -0.75 -4.62 -16.96
N LYS A 37 -2.06 -4.38 -16.80
CA LYS A 37 -2.99 -4.15 -17.91
C LYS A 37 -2.99 -2.70 -18.40
N TYR A 38 -2.92 -1.74 -17.47
CA TYR A 38 -3.18 -0.33 -17.77
C TYR A 38 -1.95 0.57 -17.62
N LYS A 39 -0.82 0.06 -17.10
CA LYS A 39 0.43 0.82 -16.90
C LYS A 39 0.18 2.11 -16.10
N ILE A 40 -0.43 1.94 -14.93
CA ILE A 40 -0.96 3.04 -14.12
C ILE A 40 0.18 3.78 -13.42
N ILE A 41 1.20 3.03 -12.96
CA ILE A 41 2.32 3.56 -12.20
C ILE A 41 3.59 3.42 -13.04
N LYS A 42 4.33 4.51 -13.18
CA LYS A 42 5.61 4.58 -13.89
C LYS A 42 6.76 4.79 -12.91
N GLU A 43 7.96 4.48 -13.38
CA GLU A 43 9.19 4.79 -12.67
C GLU A 43 9.33 6.30 -12.46
N GLY A 44 9.73 6.72 -11.26
CA GLY A 44 9.82 8.11 -10.84
C GLY A 44 8.49 8.75 -10.42
N ASP A 45 7.34 8.05 -10.51
CA ASP A 45 6.06 8.63 -10.09
C ASP A 45 6.02 8.87 -8.57
N THR A 46 5.26 9.90 -8.18
CA THR A 46 4.83 10.10 -6.80
C THR A 46 3.42 9.53 -6.62
N VAL A 47 3.25 8.56 -5.72
CA VAL A 47 2.00 7.84 -5.49
C VAL A 47 1.49 8.07 -4.08
N VAL A 48 0.22 8.47 -3.95
CA VAL A 48 -0.48 8.56 -2.65
C VAL A 48 -1.50 7.43 -2.54
N ASP A 49 -1.32 6.56 -1.54
CA ASP A 49 -2.18 5.41 -1.23
C ASP A 49 -3.09 5.74 -0.02
N LEU A 50 -4.37 6.00 -0.26
CA LEU A 50 -5.36 6.37 0.76
C LEU A 50 -6.12 5.13 1.27
N GLY A 51 -6.21 4.97 2.59
CA GLY A 51 -6.73 3.75 3.20
C GLY A 51 -5.74 2.59 3.10
N ALA A 52 -4.46 2.90 3.22
CA ALA A 52 -3.37 2.02 2.84
C ALA A 52 -3.17 0.82 3.77
N ALA A 53 -3.64 0.81 5.02
CA ALA A 53 -3.30 -0.25 5.98
C ALA A 53 -3.80 -1.63 5.49
N PRO A 54 -2.96 -2.69 5.47
CA PRO A 54 -1.64 -2.83 6.10
C PRO A 54 -0.42 -2.48 5.21
N GLY A 55 -0.63 -1.86 4.04
CA GLY A 55 0.39 -1.40 3.10
C GLY A 55 0.49 -2.25 1.83
N GLY A 56 -0.53 -3.04 1.50
CA GLY A 56 -0.45 -3.97 0.36
C GLY A 56 -0.29 -3.28 -0.99
N TRP A 57 -0.99 -2.16 -1.21
CA TRP A 57 -0.88 -1.37 -2.44
C TRP A 57 0.38 -0.52 -2.41
N SER A 58 0.69 0.13 -1.28
CA SER A 58 1.95 0.82 -1.05
C SER A 58 3.18 -0.02 -1.42
N GLN A 59 3.21 -1.30 -1.05
CA GLN A 59 4.30 -2.23 -1.41
C GLN A 59 4.43 -2.39 -2.93
N VAL A 60 3.31 -2.55 -3.63
CA VAL A 60 3.31 -2.69 -5.10
C VAL A 60 3.66 -1.37 -5.77
N ALA A 61 3.25 -0.23 -5.21
CA ALA A 61 3.64 1.07 -5.70
C ALA A 61 5.15 1.27 -5.59
N LEU A 62 5.77 0.92 -4.44
CA LEU A 62 7.23 1.00 -4.25
C LEU A 62 7.99 0.16 -5.29
N GLU A 63 7.54 -1.07 -5.57
CA GLU A 63 8.12 -1.91 -6.63
C GLU A 63 8.08 -1.26 -8.03
N LYS A 64 7.15 -0.32 -8.25
CA LYS A 64 6.85 0.25 -9.58
C LYS A 64 7.47 1.62 -9.80
N VAL A 65 7.47 2.46 -8.76
CA VAL A 65 8.03 3.80 -8.85
C VAL A 65 9.56 3.81 -8.83
N GLY A 66 10.19 2.71 -8.38
CA GLY A 66 11.65 2.61 -8.33
C GLY A 66 12.28 3.48 -7.25
N GLU A 67 13.59 3.68 -7.31
CA GLU A 67 14.36 4.42 -6.29
C GLU A 67 14.10 5.93 -6.33
N GLU A 68 13.80 6.48 -7.52
CA GLU A 68 13.59 7.91 -7.74
C GLU A 68 12.15 8.37 -7.47
N GLY A 69 11.21 7.43 -7.34
CA GLY A 69 9.81 7.75 -7.05
C GLY A 69 9.53 7.84 -5.55
N ILE A 70 8.32 8.27 -5.20
CA ILE A 70 7.89 8.45 -3.80
C ILE A 70 6.56 7.75 -3.58
N VAL A 71 6.40 7.07 -2.44
CA VAL A 71 5.11 6.50 -2.03
C VAL A 71 4.72 7.01 -0.66
N VAL A 72 3.55 7.66 -0.59
CA VAL A 72 2.95 8.13 0.66
C VAL A 72 1.71 7.30 0.98
N GLY A 73 1.74 6.53 2.07
CA GLY A 73 0.60 5.75 2.55
C GLY A 73 -0.13 6.44 3.69
N VAL A 74 -1.44 6.63 3.57
CA VAL A 74 -2.26 7.33 4.58
C VAL A 74 -3.38 6.42 5.07
N ASP A 75 -3.49 6.23 6.39
CA ASP A 75 -4.55 5.45 7.00
C ASP A 75 -4.81 5.89 8.46
N LEU A 76 -6.00 5.61 8.99
CA LEU A 76 -6.30 5.79 10.42
C LEU A 76 -5.50 4.82 11.29
N ASN A 77 -5.20 3.65 10.75
CA ASN A 77 -4.43 2.59 11.40
C ASN A 77 -2.94 2.74 11.12
N ARG A 78 -2.11 2.17 12.00
CA ARG A 78 -0.67 2.14 11.79
C ARG A 78 -0.32 1.22 10.62
N ILE A 79 0.44 1.73 9.68
CA ILE A 79 1.13 0.96 8.65
C ILE A 79 2.53 0.63 9.17
N LYS A 80 2.98 -0.61 9.05
CA LYS A 80 4.35 -0.97 9.42
C LYS A 80 5.31 -0.23 8.46
N PRO A 81 6.45 0.32 8.91
CA PRO A 81 7.39 0.95 7.98
C PRO A 81 7.89 -0.06 6.93
N PHE A 82 8.24 0.45 5.76
CA PHE A 82 8.96 -0.26 4.71
C PHE A 82 10.47 -0.05 4.88
N HIS A 83 11.29 -0.86 4.20
CA HIS A 83 12.75 -0.72 4.29
C HIS A 83 13.26 0.35 3.33
N GLU A 84 12.51 0.56 2.25
CA GLU A 84 12.72 1.52 1.20
C GLU A 84 12.63 2.94 1.77
N PRO A 85 13.67 3.79 1.58
CA PRO A 85 13.75 5.11 2.19
C PRO A 85 12.75 6.12 1.59
N ASN A 86 12.22 5.82 0.39
CA ASN A 86 11.26 6.63 -0.34
C ASN A 86 9.79 6.31 -0.01
N TYR A 87 9.54 5.59 1.10
CA TYR A 87 8.22 5.38 1.65
C TYR A 87 7.95 6.28 2.86
N TYR A 88 6.80 6.95 2.85
CA TYR A 88 6.32 7.76 3.98
C TYR A 88 4.94 7.29 4.43
N GLY A 89 4.82 6.94 5.72
CA GLY A 89 3.56 6.52 6.32
C GLY A 89 2.95 7.61 7.19
N ILE A 90 1.76 8.11 6.84
CA ILE A 90 1.01 9.06 7.65
C ILE A 90 -0.16 8.34 8.32
N ARG A 91 -0.19 8.38 9.66
CA ARG A 91 -1.37 7.94 10.41
C ARG A 91 -2.30 9.12 10.62
N GLY A 92 -3.46 9.11 9.99
CA GLY A 92 -4.43 10.19 10.09
C GLY A 92 -5.63 10.04 9.17
N ASP A 93 -6.62 10.89 9.38
CA ASP A 93 -7.79 11.04 8.53
C ASP A 93 -7.44 11.97 7.36
N PHE A 94 -7.40 11.44 6.14
CA PHE A 94 -7.04 12.19 4.94
C PHE A 94 -8.01 13.33 4.61
N THR A 95 -9.19 13.39 5.25
CA THR A 95 -10.14 14.49 5.09
C THR A 95 -9.78 15.72 5.93
N LYS A 96 -8.78 15.63 6.82
CA LYS A 96 -8.32 16.73 7.67
C LYS A 96 -7.21 17.53 7.00
N ASP A 97 -7.31 18.85 7.06
CA ASP A 97 -6.34 19.78 6.48
C ASP A 97 -4.91 19.49 6.95
N ILE A 98 -4.71 19.23 8.25
CA ILE A 98 -3.40 18.87 8.81
C ILE A 98 -2.77 17.60 8.20
N VAL A 99 -3.59 16.67 7.70
CA VAL A 99 -3.10 15.46 7.02
C VAL A 99 -2.82 15.78 5.55
N GLN A 100 -3.65 16.60 4.92
CA GLN A 100 -3.45 17.06 3.55
C GLN A 100 -2.18 17.89 3.41
N GLU A 101 -1.91 18.81 4.34
CA GLU A 101 -0.67 19.59 4.42
C GLU A 101 0.55 18.66 4.48
N LYS A 102 0.54 17.65 5.36
CA LYS A 102 1.62 16.65 5.46
C LYS A 102 1.82 15.83 4.18
N ILE A 103 0.75 15.50 3.47
CA ILE A 103 0.86 14.84 2.17
C ILE A 103 1.56 15.79 1.20
N MET A 104 1.10 17.05 1.11
CA MET A 104 1.65 18.05 0.21
C MET A 104 3.12 18.39 0.50
N GLU A 105 3.56 18.39 1.75
CA GLU A 105 4.97 18.58 2.13
C GLU A 105 5.89 17.46 1.62
N LEU A 106 5.36 16.26 1.40
CA LEU A 106 6.14 15.08 0.97
C LEU A 106 6.10 14.87 -0.55
N THR A 107 5.18 15.54 -1.25
CA THR A 107 4.94 15.31 -2.69
C THR A 107 5.22 16.54 -3.57
N ASN A 108 5.67 17.66 -2.99
CA ASN A 108 6.01 18.89 -3.69
C ASN A 108 7.50 19.22 -3.61
#